data_AF-A0A976DTM0-F1
#
_entry.id   AF-A0A976DTM0-F1
#
_cell.length_a   1.000
_cell.length_b   1.000
_cell.length_c   1.000
_cell.angle_alpha   90.00
_cell.angle_beta   90.00
_cell.angle_gamma   90.00
#
_symmetry.space_group_name_H-M   'P 1'
#
loop_
_entity.id
_entity.type
_entity.pdbx_description
1 polymer ?
#
loop_
_entity_poly.entity_id
_entity_poly.type
_entity_poly.pdbx_seq_one_letter_code
_entity_poly.pdbx_strand_id
1 'polypeptide(L)'
;MKCHFKYFWNADNADFQTRISVGYLKIRANLRCLHRRYLRSKTLIALIACAGCARQNLPSAGGTITKEGFIDCFEANLKAGDKPVWCEASAVLYDGQKLLVANDKEMPDARTSVFYYGYPFDSTQQPVYWPDTLLKKAQKYEDFSLSPDGKHAFLLTAFDRVKPNSSDWDGYNALIYWNTANPKKLRVAHTQADETFSMGLRQKISQILRSEQFPAGVPYFKIEGLAATATHLYFGVREEGESYNKFQYEGKIVGVSYQFTQDSLAINADFEVVTAFDFAAMQPHIIKPLGLSSIEYDAKRKLFWVLTSHENKEQIGAYLWWATAEGFKKGQLNLVNNRATGQPLYLNHKAEDLTILPDGRLFIIHDDDRFKTTIGSQIRQPHQAAYTIIKF
;
A
#
# COMPACT_ATOMS: atom_id res chain seq x y z
N MET A 1 53.32 -18.22 13.13
CA MET A 1 52.96 -17.57 11.85
C MET A 1 52.45 -16.17 12.16
N LYS A 2 52.98 -15.20 11.40
CA LYS A 2 52.81 -13.73 11.35
C LYS A 2 51.47 -13.17 11.85
N CYS A 3 51.32 -11.97 12.43
CA CYS A 3 52.25 -10.93 12.89
C CYS A 3 51.49 -9.99 13.84
N HIS A 4 52.24 -9.43 14.79
CA HIS A 4 51.94 -8.34 15.71
C HIS A 4 51.40 -7.05 15.08
N PHE A 5 50.72 -6.23 15.88
CA PHE A 5 51.05 -4.80 15.98
C PHE A 5 50.96 -4.30 17.44
N LYS A 6 52.04 -3.66 17.89
CA LYS A 6 52.19 -2.90 19.13
C LYS A 6 53.16 -1.78 18.77
N TYR A 7 52.85 -0.52 19.05
CA TYR A 7 53.91 0.47 19.31
C TYR A 7 53.46 1.50 20.33
N PHE A 8 54.44 1.80 21.18
CA PHE A 8 54.42 2.58 22.40
C PHE A 8 54.62 4.07 22.14
N TRP A 9 54.08 4.86 23.06
CA TRP A 9 54.41 6.25 23.33
C TRP A 9 55.78 6.35 24.02
N ASN A 10 56.55 7.39 23.71
CA ASN A 10 57.59 7.92 24.61
C ASN A 10 57.68 9.43 24.41
N ALA A 11 57.53 10.15 25.50
CA ALA A 11 57.79 11.58 25.65
C ALA A 11 59.08 11.71 26.48
N ASP A 12 59.95 12.68 26.15
CA ASP A 12 60.55 13.59 27.13
C ASP A 12 61.56 14.59 26.53
N ASN A 13 61.53 15.77 27.15
CA ASN A 13 62.57 16.79 27.34
C ASN A 13 62.85 17.89 26.27
N ALA A 14 62.39 19.10 26.65
CA ALA A 14 63.17 20.32 26.96
C ALA A 14 64.13 20.91 25.89
N ASP A 15 64.46 22.19 25.78
CA ASP A 15 64.04 23.53 26.26
C ASP A 15 65.12 24.47 25.66
N PHE A 16 64.79 25.58 24.98
CA PHE A 16 65.59 26.84 24.87
C PHE A 16 65.09 27.83 23.77
N GLN A 17 64.36 28.85 24.21
CA GLN A 17 64.69 30.30 24.14
C GLN A 17 65.29 30.98 22.86
N THR A 18 64.52 31.98 22.37
CA THR A 18 64.82 33.42 22.04
C THR A 18 65.00 33.99 20.59
N ARG A 19 64.33 35.15 20.39
CA ARG A 19 64.52 36.35 19.47
C ARG A 19 63.68 36.41 18.18
N ILE A 20 62.64 37.28 18.04
CA ILE A 20 62.52 38.76 17.89
C ILE A 20 62.74 39.29 16.44
N SER A 21 61.68 39.91 15.87
CA SER A 21 61.59 41.17 15.05
C SER A 21 60.60 41.01 13.88
N VAL A 22 59.36 41.53 13.91
CA VAL A 22 58.89 42.92 13.62
C VAL A 22 59.07 43.36 12.17
N GLY A 23 57.97 43.72 11.50
CA GLY A 23 57.98 44.42 10.20
C GLY A 23 56.59 44.75 9.63
N TYR A 24 55.96 45.82 10.13
CA TYR A 24 54.85 46.55 9.47
C TYR A 24 55.36 47.29 8.23
N LEU A 25 54.56 47.45 7.17
CA LEU A 25 54.31 48.76 6.56
C LEU A 25 53.07 48.77 5.64
N LYS A 26 52.50 49.97 5.53
CA LYS A 26 51.15 50.37 5.14
C LYS A 26 51.30 51.51 4.11
N ILE A 27 50.20 51.85 3.41
CA ILE A 27 49.90 53.16 2.75
C ILE A 27 50.42 53.26 1.28
N ARG A 28 49.70 53.75 0.24
CA ARG A 28 48.75 54.88 0.09
C ARG A 28 47.90 54.77 -1.18
N ALA A 29 46.73 55.42 -1.15
CA ALA A 29 45.81 55.68 -2.25
C ALA A 29 46.27 56.82 -3.19
N ASN A 30 45.67 56.91 -4.39
CA ASN A 30 45.34 58.19 -5.02
C ASN A 30 44.22 58.09 -6.06
N LEU A 31 43.32 59.09 -6.03
CA LEU A 31 42.18 59.35 -6.91
C LEU A 31 42.58 60.01 -8.23
N ARG A 32 41.76 59.83 -9.29
CA ARG A 32 41.12 60.87 -10.16
C ARG A 32 40.40 60.15 -11.33
N CYS A 33 39.08 60.20 -11.44
CA CYS A 33 38.22 61.23 -12.08
C CYS A 33 38.19 61.16 -13.62
N LEU A 34 37.08 60.66 -14.23
CA LEU A 34 36.18 61.40 -15.15
C LEU A 34 35.20 60.46 -15.93
N HIS A 35 33.91 60.81 -15.87
CA HIS A 35 32.92 60.85 -16.97
C HIS A 35 32.85 59.70 -18.00
N ARG A 36 31.73 58.96 -18.03
CA ARG A 36 30.70 59.09 -19.09
C ARG A 36 29.53 58.10 -18.88
N ARG A 37 28.33 58.70 -18.87
CA ARG A 37 27.01 58.19 -19.27
C ARG A 37 27.00 56.79 -19.89
N TYR A 38 26.12 55.91 -19.42
CA TYR A 38 25.14 55.25 -20.29
C TYR A 38 23.97 54.70 -19.48
N LEU A 39 22.80 55.29 -19.71
CA LEU A 39 21.49 54.71 -19.45
C LEU A 39 21.46 53.28 -20.01
N ARG A 40 21.16 52.29 -19.17
CA ARG A 40 20.50 51.06 -19.64
C ARG A 40 19.36 50.71 -18.70
N SER A 41 18.19 50.71 -19.30
CA SER A 41 16.86 50.48 -18.79
C SER A 41 16.77 49.44 -17.68
N LYS A 42 16.18 49.85 -16.56
CA LYS A 42 15.55 48.93 -15.60
C LYS A 42 14.24 48.44 -16.20
N THR A 43 14.30 47.46 -17.10
CA THR A 43 13.12 46.65 -17.43
C THR A 43 13.02 45.57 -16.36
N LEU A 44 12.28 45.88 -15.29
CA LEU A 44 11.87 44.91 -14.29
C LEU A 44 10.83 44.00 -14.96
N ILE A 45 11.30 42.92 -15.60
CA ILE A 45 10.42 41.84 -16.05
C ILE A 45 9.95 41.12 -14.79
N ALA A 46 8.78 41.53 -14.29
CA ALA A 46 7.99 40.72 -13.38
C ALA A 46 7.59 39.45 -14.17
N LEU A 47 8.42 38.42 -14.07
CA LEU A 47 8.03 37.05 -14.37
C LEU A 47 6.95 36.69 -13.35
N ILE A 48 5.71 37.04 -13.67
CA ILE A 48 4.53 36.38 -13.12
C ILE A 48 4.68 34.94 -13.58
N ALA A 49 5.30 34.12 -12.73
CA ALA A 49 5.21 32.69 -12.82
C ALA A 49 3.71 32.37 -12.62
N CYS A 50 2.96 32.39 -13.71
CA CYS A 50 1.79 31.55 -13.87
C CYS A 50 2.30 30.11 -13.77
N ALA A 51 2.65 29.67 -12.56
CA ALA A 51 2.52 28.29 -12.16
C ALA A 51 1.04 28.00 -12.39
N GLY A 52 0.71 27.57 -13.61
CA GLY A 52 -0.61 27.10 -13.93
C GLY A 52 -0.92 26.08 -12.86
N CYS A 53 -1.93 26.37 -12.02
CA CYS A 53 -2.53 25.38 -11.17
C CYS A 53 -2.99 24.28 -12.12
N ALA A 54 -2.15 23.26 -12.31
CA ALA A 54 -2.53 22.05 -13.00
C ALA A 54 -3.76 21.57 -12.24
N ARG A 55 -4.95 21.76 -12.84
CA ARG A 55 -6.20 21.32 -12.24
C ARG A 55 -6.00 19.84 -11.93
N GLN A 56 -6.04 19.50 -10.65
CA GLN A 56 -6.08 18.10 -10.25
C GLN A 56 -7.31 17.51 -10.94
N ASN A 57 -7.11 16.49 -11.77
CA ASN A 57 -8.19 15.74 -12.38
C ASN A 57 -8.79 14.83 -11.31
N LEU A 58 -9.52 15.46 -10.38
CA LEU A 58 -10.27 14.76 -9.35
C LEU A 58 -11.43 14.02 -10.03
N PRO A 59 -11.82 12.84 -9.51
CA PRO A 59 -12.89 12.02 -10.08
C PRO A 59 -14.30 12.57 -9.77
N SER A 60 -14.44 13.88 -9.62
CA SER A 60 -15.70 14.55 -9.25
C SER A 60 -16.81 14.41 -10.29
N ALA A 61 -16.47 14.05 -11.54
CA ALA A 61 -17.43 13.74 -12.60
C ALA A 61 -18.02 12.31 -12.51
N GLY A 62 -17.65 11.54 -11.48
CA GLY A 62 -18.08 10.16 -11.31
C GLY A 62 -17.33 9.16 -12.21
N GLY A 63 -17.56 7.87 -11.95
CA GLY A 63 -16.98 6.74 -12.67
C GLY A 63 -17.96 6.06 -13.62
N THR A 64 -17.44 5.25 -14.53
CA THR A 64 -18.24 4.37 -15.40
C THR A 64 -17.59 2.99 -15.44
N ILE A 65 -18.38 1.94 -15.17
CA ILE A 65 -17.96 0.56 -15.40
C ILE A 65 -17.85 0.36 -16.91
N THR A 66 -16.66 0.07 -17.39
CA THR A 66 -16.36 -0.11 -18.82
C THR A 66 -16.17 -1.56 -19.21
N LYS A 67 -15.89 -2.43 -18.24
CA LYS A 67 -15.74 -3.86 -18.44
C LYS A 67 -16.02 -4.60 -17.13
N GLU A 68 -16.65 -5.75 -17.26
CA GLU A 68 -16.76 -6.77 -16.21
C GLU A 68 -16.48 -8.12 -16.85
N GLY A 69 -15.94 -9.05 -16.09
CA GLY A 69 -15.68 -10.41 -16.58
C GLY A 69 -15.07 -11.30 -15.51
N PHE A 70 -14.70 -12.49 -15.93
CA PHE A 70 -13.97 -13.45 -15.10
C PHE A 70 -12.51 -13.56 -15.56
N ILE A 71 -11.62 -13.82 -14.62
CA ILE A 71 -10.25 -14.28 -14.85
C ILE A 71 -10.13 -15.72 -14.42
N ASP A 72 -9.31 -16.52 -15.08
CA ASP A 72 -8.92 -17.84 -14.60
C ASP A 72 -7.71 -17.70 -13.69
N CYS A 73 -7.85 -17.98 -12.40
CA CYS A 73 -6.77 -17.89 -11.42
C CYS A 73 -5.82 -19.09 -11.46
N PHE A 74 -6.32 -20.21 -12.00
CA PHE A 74 -5.62 -21.48 -12.14
C PHE A 74 -6.40 -22.38 -13.11
N GLU A 75 -5.83 -23.54 -13.43
CA GLU A 75 -6.48 -24.49 -14.32
C GLU A 75 -7.83 -25.00 -13.81
N ALA A 76 -8.76 -25.20 -14.74
CA ALA A 76 -10.07 -25.76 -14.42
C ALA A 76 -9.96 -27.15 -13.76
N ASN A 77 -10.88 -27.45 -12.84
CA ASN A 77 -10.98 -28.71 -12.11
C ASN A 77 -9.81 -29.03 -11.16
N LEU A 78 -8.98 -28.04 -10.81
CA LEU A 78 -7.98 -28.21 -9.75
C LEU A 78 -8.65 -28.60 -8.42
N LYS A 79 -8.06 -29.57 -7.72
CA LYS A 79 -8.55 -30.08 -6.44
C LYS A 79 -7.46 -30.08 -5.37
N ALA A 80 -7.88 -29.86 -4.14
CA ALA A 80 -7.09 -30.13 -2.94
C ALA A 80 -7.74 -31.33 -2.22
N GLY A 81 -7.15 -32.52 -2.38
CA GLY A 81 -7.82 -33.77 -2.07
C GLY A 81 -9.06 -33.97 -2.94
N ASP A 82 -10.23 -34.19 -2.34
CA ASP A 82 -11.49 -34.40 -3.05
C ASP A 82 -12.29 -33.12 -3.32
N LYS A 83 -11.84 -31.97 -2.81
CA LYS A 83 -12.57 -30.70 -2.91
C LYS A 83 -12.02 -29.83 -4.04
N PRO A 84 -12.88 -29.16 -4.82
CA PRO A 84 -12.42 -28.16 -5.78
C PRO A 84 -11.71 -27.02 -5.04
N VAL A 85 -10.64 -26.53 -5.65
CA VAL A 85 -10.01 -25.27 -5.22
C VAL A 85 -10.85 -24.12 -5.75
N TRP A 86 -11.14 -23.16 -4.88
CA TRP A 86 -11.86 -21.95 -5.23
C TRP A 86 -10.89 -20.78 -5.36
N CYS A 87 -11.11 -19.97 -6.39
CA CYS A 87 -10.44 -18.70 -6.53
C CYS A 87 -11.21 -17.65 -5.73
N GLU A 88 -10.60 -17.28 -4.62
CA GLU A 88 -10.98 -16.23 -3.69
C GLU A 88 -9.90 -15.16 -3.85
N ALA A 89 -9.95 -14.46 -5.00
CA ALA A 89 -8.94 -13.48 -5.39
C ALA A 89 -9.15 -12.18 -4.62
N SER A 90 -8.25 -11.94 -3.68
CA SER A 90 -8.39 -10.89 -2.67
C SER A 90 -7.48 -9.69 -2.92
N ALA A 91 -6.36 -9.85 -3.63
CA ALA A 91 -5.44 -8.74 -3.92
C ALA A 91 -5.07 -8.65 -5.41
N VAL A 92 -4.88 -7.44 -5.94
CA VAL A 92 -4.44 -7.16 -7.31
C VAL A 92 -3.46 -5.98 -7.41
N LEU A 93 -2.39 -6.13 -8.20
CA LEU A 93 -1.43 -5.06 -8.45
C LEU A 93 -0.98 -5.01 -9.91
N TYR A 94 -0.95 -3.82 -10.49
CA TYR A 94 -0.22 -3.54 -11.73
C TYR A 94 1.14 -2.92 -11.42
N ASP A 95 2.23 -3.63 -11.70
CA ASP A 95 3.59 -3.20 -11.38
C ASP A 95 4.29 -2.40 -12.49
N GLY A 96 3.55 -2.04 -13.54
CA GLY A 96 4.12 -1.42 -14.76
C GLY A 96 4.39 -2.40 -15.90
N GLN A 97 4.39 -3.72 -15.65
CA GLN A 97 4.65 -4.73 -16.67
C GLN A 97 3.61 -5.86 -16.68
N LYS A 98 3.10 -6.23 -15.51
CA LYS A 98 2.20 -7.35 -15.30
C LYS A 98 1.11 -7.00 -14.29
N LEU A 99 0.01 -7.72 -14.38
CA LEU A 99 -1.06 -7.70 -13.39
C LEU A 99 -0.86 -8.90 -12.46
N LEU A 100 -0.45 -8.64 -11.22
CA LEU A 100 -0.32 -9.62 -10.17
C LEU A 100 -1.65 -9.78 -9.45
N VAL A 101 -1.96 -11.00 -9.05
CA VAL A 101 -3.16 -11.32 -8.28
C VAL A 101 -2.76 -12.29 -7.17
N ALA A 102 -3.32 -12.08 -5.98
CA ALA A 102 -3.22 -13.00 -4.86
C ALA A 102 -4.58 -13.59 -4.53
N ASN A 103 -4.56 -14.87 -4.21
CA ASN A 103 -5.70 -15.66 -3.76
C ASN A 103 -5.58 -15.87 -2.25
N ASP A 104 -6.63 -15.61 -1.48
CA ASP A 104 -6.64 -15.77 -0.02
C ASP A 104 -6.32 -17.22 0.38
N LYS A 105 -6.79 -18.20 -0.43
CA LYS A 105 -6.78 -19.62 -0.10
C LYS A 105 -5.44 -20.28 -0.44
N GLU A 106 -5.09 -21.28 0.35
CA GLU A 106 -3.92 -22.13 0.08
C GLU A 106 -4.10 -22.92 -1.22
N MET A 107 -3.03 -22.97 -2.02
CA MET A 107 -2.98 -23.76 -3.24
C MET A 107 -2.36 -25.14 -3.00
N PRO A 108 -2.82 -26.21 -3.67
CA PRO A 108 -2.24 -27.55 -3.55
C PRO A 108 -0.84 -27.65 -4.18
N ASP A 109 -0.11 -28.72 -3.85
CA ASP A 109 1.21 -29.05 -4.37
C ASP A 109 2.24 -27.91 -4.19
N ALA A 110 3.10 -27.70 -5.19
CA ALA A 110 4.10 -26.63 -5.21
C ALA A 110 3.55 -25.27 -5.67
N ARG A 111 2.26 -25.15 -6.00
CA ARG A 111 1.65 -23.89 -6.47
C ARG A 111 1.58 -22.86 -5.35
N THR A 112 1.75 -21.59 -5.71
CA THR A 112 1.59 -20.44 -4.82
C THR A 112 0.24 -19.79 -5.04
N SER A 113 -0.28 -19.13 -4.00
CA SER A 113 -1.53 -18.36 -4.11
C SER A 113 -1.34 -17.01 -4.81
N VAL A 114 -0.12 -16.68 -5.22
CA VAL A 114 0.19 -15.48 -6.01
C VAL A 114 0.60 -15.88 -7.43
N PHE A 115 0.00 -15.20 -8.41
CA PHE A 115 0.22 -15.42 -9.83
C PHE A 115 0.11 -14.10 -10.60
N TYR A 116 0.44 -14.11 -11.89
CA TYR A 116 0.38 -12.89 -12.70
C TYR A 116 -0.01 -13.14 -14.16
N TYR A 117 -0.52 -12.09 -14.79
CA TYR A 117 -0.77 -11.99 -16.23
C TYR A 117 0.16 -10.95 -16.86
N GLY A 118 0.58 -11.17 -18.09
CA GLY A 118 1.28 -10.14 -18.87
C GLY A 118 0.37 -8.93 -19.13
N TYR A 119 0.99 -7.77 -19.40
CA TYR A 119 0.27 -6.58 -19.87
C TYR A 119 0.60 -6.30 -21.35
N PRO A 120 -0.38 -5.97 -22.23
CA PRO A 120 -1.80 -5.73 -21.95
C PRO A 120 -2.53 -6.98 -21.43
N PHE A 121 -3.36 -6.77 -20.41
CA PHE A 121 -4.09 -7.83 -19.72
C PHE A 121 -5.10 -8.51 -20.65
N ASP A 122 -5.06 -9.84 -20.69
CA ASP A 122 -5.99 -10.70 -21.40
C ASP A 122 -6.53 -11.76 -20.44
N SER A 123 -7.83 -11.65 -20.10
CA SER A 123 -8.49 -12.55 -19.16
C SER A 123 -8.67 -13.99 -19.68
N THR A 124 -8.37 -14.25 -20.96
CA THR A 124 -8.45 -15.59 -21.55
C THR A 124 -7.15 -16.38 -21.43
N GLN A 125 -6.05 -15.72 -21.04
CA GLN A 125 -4.77 -16.37 -20.84
C GLN A 125 -4.70 -17.02 -19.46
N GLN A 126 -4.02 -18.17 -19.40
CA GLN A 126 -3.70 -18.79 -18.12
C GLN A 126 -2.63 -17.96 -17.39
N PRO A 127 -2.77 -17.79 -16.08
CA PRO A 127 -1.81 -17.03 -15.30
C PRO A 127 -0.52 -17.81 -15.10
N VAL A 128 0.54 -17.10 -14.73
CA VAL A 128 1.82 -17.69 -14.34
C VAL A 128 1.95 -17.62 -12.83
N TYR A 129 2.07 -18.77 -12.16
CA TYR A 129 2.37 -18.82 -10.73
C TYR A 129 3.71 -18.13 -10.44
N TRP A 130 3.81 -17.51 -9.27
CA TRP A 130 5.07 -16.97 -8.77
C TRP A 130 5.70 -17.92 -7.76
N PRO A 131 6.62 -18.82 -8.18
CA PRO A 131 7.17 -19.84 -7.29
C PRO A 131 8.16 -19.23 -6.30
N ASP A 132 7.66 -18.89 -5.12
CA ASP A 132 8.47 -18.42 -3.99
C ASP A 132 8.03 -19.09 -2.68
N THR A 133 9.00 -19.53 -1.89
CA THR A 133 8.73 -20.24 -0.64
C THR A 133 8.05 -19.38 0.43
N LEU A 134 8.28 -18.07 0.41
CA LEU A 134 7.60 -17.13 1.31
C LEU A 134 6.13 -17.02 0.91
N LEU A 135 5.85 -16.89 -0.39
CA LEU A 135 4.47 -16.81 -0.91
C LEU A 135 3.68 -18.11 -0.69
N LYS A 136 4.38 -19.25 -0.56
CA LYS A 136 3.76 -20.52 -0.20
C LYS A 136 3.41 -20.64 1.28
N LYS A 137 4.15 -19.95 2.16
CA LYS A 137 4.01 -20.05 3.62
C LYS A 137 3.08 -18.99 4.21
N ALA A 138 3.03 -17.80 3.62
CA ALA A 138 2.06 -16.77 4.00
C ALA A 138 0.64 -17.16 3.55
N GLN A 139 -0.36 -16.68 4.29
CA GLN A 139 -1.76 -17.09 4.16
C GLN A 139 -2.69 -15.88 4.29
N LYS A 140 -3.88 -15.97 3.66
CA LYS A 140 -4.90 -14.90 3.66
C LYS A 140 -4.32 -13.57 3.20
N TYR A 141 -3.87 -13.52 1.96
CA TYR A 141 -3.54 -12.25 1.32
C TYR A 141 -4.79 -11.39 1.23
N GLU A 142 -4.68 -10.09 1.46
CA GLU A 142 -5.84 -9.20 1.45
C GLU A 142 -5.63 -7.94 0.59
N ASP A 143 -4.38 -7.45 0.44
CA ASP A 143 -4.15 -6.21 -0.31
C ASP A 143 -2.74 -6.13 -0.91
N PHE A 144 -2.59 -5.47 -2.07
CA PHE A 144 -1.31 -5.02 -2.58
C PHE A 144 -1.18 -3.50 -2.51
N SER A 145 0.05 -3.00 -2.49
CA SER A 145 0.28 -1.59 -2.77
C SER A 145 1.59 -1.34 -3.51
N LEU A 146 1.67 -0.19 -4.19
CA LEU A 146 2.84 0.24 -4.91
C LEU A 146 3.34 1.57 -4.36
N SER A 147 4.65 1.64 -4.10
CA SER A 147 5.30 2.93 -3.82
C SER A 147 5.10 3.92 -4.98
N PRO A 148 4.99 5.23 -4.72
CA PRO A 148 4.70 6.21 -5.77
C PRO A 148 5.69 6.28 -6.94
N ASP A 149 6.92 5.82 -6.75
CA ASP A 149 7.94 5.76 -7.80
C ASP A 149 7.96 4.43 -8.57
N GLY A 150 7.06 3.50 -8.22
CA GLY A 150 6.89 2.19 -8.84
C GLY A 150 8.01 1.19 -8.54
N LYS A 151 8.97 1.53 -7.67
CA LYS A 151 10.15 0.68 -7.44
C LYS A 151 9.92 -0.41 -6.42
N HIS A 152 9.01 -0.19 -5.50
CA HIS A 152 8.71 -1.13 -4.42
C HIS A 152 7.24 -1.47 -4.41
N ALA A 153 6.97 -2.76 -4.34
CA ALA A 153 5.64 -3.30 -4.18
C ALA A 153 5.53 -4.01 -2.83
N PHE A 154 4.32 -4.03 -2.30
CA PHE A 154 3.98 -4.56 -1.00
C PHE A 154 2.78 -5.50 -1.15
N LEU A 155 2.78 -6.60 -0.40
CA LEU A 155 1.68 -7.56 -0.31
C LEU A 155 1.40 -7.84 1.16
N LEU A 156 0.15 -7.63 1.55
CA LEU A 156 -0.34 -7.75 2.91
C LEU A 156 -1.13 -9.05 3.09
N THR A 157 -0.98 -9.70 4.25
CA THR A 157 -1.95 -10.69 4.74
C THR A 157 -2.90 -10.11 5.77
N ALA A 158 -3.93 -10.85 6.18
CA ALA A 158 -5.00 -10.35 7.06
C ALA A 158 -4.59 -9.82 8.45
N PHE A 159 -3.42 -10.22 8.99
CA PHE A 159 -3.00 -9.99 10.38
C PHE A 159 -3.98 -10.55 11.46
N ASP A 160 -4.80 -11.52 11.08
CA ASP A 160 -6.03 -11.89 11.81
C ASP A 160 -5.89 -13.06 12.79
N ARG A 161 -4.79 -13.84 12.73
CA ARG A 161 -4.64 -15.07 13.52
C ARG A 161 -3.31 -15.13 14.23
N VAL A 162 -3.35 -15.51 15.51
CA VAL A 162 -2.16 -15.82 16.32
C VAL A 162 -2.44 -17.08 17.12
N LYS A 163 -1.46 -17.99 17.16
CA LYS A 163 -1.55 -19.20 17.99
C LYS A 163 -0.74 -18.97 19.26
N PRO A 164 -1.35 -18.98 20.46
CA PRO A 164 -0.59 -18.80 21.70
C PRO A 164 0.55 -19.82 21.82
N ASN A 165 1.75 -19.33 22.16
CA ASN A 165 2.95 -20.14 22.38
C ASN A 165 3.41 -20.97 21.16
N SER A 166 3.08 -20.55 19.93
CA SER A 166 3.46 -21.24 18.71
C SER A 166 3.57 -20.27 17.53
N SER A 167 4.51 -20.52 16.62
CA SER A 167 4.67 -19.76 15.38
C SER A 167 3.87 -20.33 14.20
N ASP A 168 3.02 -21.34 14.42
CA ASP A 168 2.31 -22.03 13.33
C ASP A 168 1.40 -21.09 12.53
N TRP A 169 0.95 -19.99 13.13
CA TRP A 169 0.05 -19.01 12.53
C TRP A 169 0.73 -17.67 12.22
N ASP A 170 2.06 -17.60 12.31
CA ASP A 170 2.77 -16.35 12.01
C ASP A 170 2.60 -15.94 10.53
N GLY A 171 2.39 -16.91 9.63
CA GLY A 171 2.14 -16.68 8.20
C GLY A 171 0.84 -15.91 7.88
N TYR A 172 -0.08 -15.77 8.83
CA TYR A 172 -1.25 -14.89 8.69
C TYR A 172 -0.91 -13.41 8.95
N ASN A 173 0.32 -13.09 9.39
CA ASN A 173 0.73 -11.76 9.82
C ASN A 173 2.00 -11.33 9.08
N ALA A 174 1.88 -11.00 7.80
CA ALA A 174 2.99 -10.66 6.94
C ALA A 174 2.71 -9.37 6.16
N LEU A 175 3.67 -8.46 6.18
CA LEU A 175 3.84 -7.45 5.15
C LEU A 175 5.04 -7.85 4.31
N ILE A 176 4.80 -8.38 3.13
CA ILE A 176 5.83 -8.80 2.18
C ILE A 176 6.16 -7.63 1.27
N TYR A 177 7.42 -7.44 0.91
CA TYR A 177 7.84 -6.41 -0.03
C TYR A 177 8.96 -6.90 -0.95
N TRP A 178 9.06 -6.27 -2.12
CA TRP A 178 10.16 -6.50 -3.06
C TRP A 178 10.43 -5.26 -3.91
N ASN A 179 11.60 -5.24 -4.54
CA ASN A 179 11.92 -4.28 -5.59
C ASN A 179 11.36 -4.81 -6.92
N THR A 180 10.53 -4.02 -7.61
CA THR A 180 9.87 -4.41 -8.86
C THR A 180 10.85 -4.73 -9.99
N ALA A 181 12.04 -4.12 -9.98
CA ALA A 181 13.13 -4.45 -10.90
C ALA A 181 13.83 -5.78 -10.56
N ASN A 182 13.65 -6.31 -9.35
CA ASN A 182 14.20 -7.60 -8.93
C ASN A 182 13.16 -8.44 -8.15
N PRO A 183 12.12 -8.96 -8.85
CA PRO A 183 11.03 -9.71 -8.24
C PRO A 183 11.42 -11.14 -7.83
N LYS A 184 12.70 -11.45 -7.64
CA LYS A 184 13.14 -12.76 -7.10
C LYS A 184 13.60 -12.69 -5.65
N LYS A 185 13.54 -11.51 -5.04
CA LYS A 185 14.02 -11.25 -3.67
C LYS A 185 12.90 -10.67 -2.82
N LEU A 186 11.88 -11.50 -2.55
CA LEU A 186 10.83 -11.12 -1.60
C LEU A 186 11.40 -11.13 -0.18
N ARG A 187 10.92 -10.19 0.63
CA ARG A 187 11.31 -10.00 2.01
C ARG A 187 10.08 -9.74 2.84
N VAL A 188 10.13 -10.08 4.12
CA VAL A 188 9.11 -9.67 5.07
C VAL A 188 9.56 -8.39 5.77
N ALA A 189 8.63 -7.48 6.01
CA ALA A 189 8.86 -6.32 6.83
C ALA A 189 8.96 -6.75 8.29
N HIS A 190 10.08 -6.39 8.91
CA HIS A 190 10.37 -6.75 10.29
C HIS A 190 10.54 -5.51 11.13
N THR A 191 10.12 -5.62 12.39
CA THR A 191 10.45 -4.62 13.42
C THR A 191 11.51 -5.15 14.40
N GLN A 192 11.80 -6.46 14.34
CA GLN A 192 12.81 -7.15 15.13
C GLN A 192 13.62 -8.09 14.22
N ALA A 193 14.92 -8.27 14.48
CA ALA A 193 15.84 -8.89 13.53
C ALA A 193 15.62 -10.41 13.30
N ASP A 194 15.01 -11.11 14.25
CA ASP A 194 14.80 -12.56 14.28
C ASP A 194 13.39 -12.99 13.85
N GLU A 195 12.56 -12.04 13.43
CA GLU A 195 11.22 -12.29 12.93
C GLU A 195 11.26 -13.06 11.60
N THR A 196 10.44 -14.12 11.48
CA THR A 196 10.19 -14.77 10.18
C THR A 196 9.03 -14.11 9.44
N PHE A 197 8.02 -13.67 10.18
CA PHE A 197 6.88 -12.89 9.69
C PHE A 197 6.73 -11.60 10.50
N SER A 198 5.80 -10.72 10.13
CA SER A 198 5.66 -9.36 10.67
C SER A 198 4.99 -9.32 12.06
N MET A 199 5.43 -10.16 12.99
CA MET A 199 4.81 -10.30 14.31
C MET A 199 4.97 -9.07 15.21
N GLY A 200 6.12 -8.41 15.20
CA GLY A 200 6.30 -7.16 15.94
C GLY A 200 5.55 -6.00 15.32
N LEU A 201 5.40 -5.96 13.98
CA LEU A 201 4.48 -5.02 13.32
C LEU A 201 3.04 -5.25 13.81
N ARG A 202 2.59 -6.51 13.87
CA ARG A 202 1.28 -6.86 14.43
C ARG A 202 1.13 -6.36 15.87
N GLN A 203 2.14 -6.56 16.71
CA GLN A 203 2.11 -6.12 18.11
C GLN A 203 1.99 -4.59 18.21
N LYS A 204 2.71 -3.83 17.37
CA LYS A 204 2.61 -2.36 17.33
C LYS A 204 1.21 -1.90 16.89
N ILE A 205 0.63 -2.54 15.88
CA ILE A 205 -0.73 -2.24 15.43
C ILE A 205 -1.75 -2.60 16.53
N SER A 206 -1.63 -3.76 17.18
CA SER A 206 -2.48 -4.13 18.31
C SER A 206 -2.45 -3.07 19.43
N GLN A 207 -1.25 -2.58 19.77
CA GLN A 207 -1.04 -1.59 20.82
C GLN A 207 -1.64 -0.22 20.48
N ILE A 208 -1.53 0.23 19.23
CA ILE A 208 -2.10 1.53 18.83
C ILE A 208 -3.63 1.49 18.78
N LEU A 209 -4.21 0.29 18.55
CA LEU A 209 -5.65 0.04 18.57
C LEU A 209 -6.22 -0.24 19.98
N ARG A 210 -5.45 -0.03 21.04
CA ARG A 210 -5.94 -0.17 22.42
C ARG A 210 -7.20 0.67 22.67
N SER A 211 -8.08 0.14 23.50
CA SER A 211 -9.34 0.77 23.90
C SER A 211 -9.57 0.58 25.40
N GLU A 212 -10.67 1.13 25.94
CA GLU A 212 -11.06 0.85 27.33
C GLU A 212 -11.29 -0.65 27.58
N GLN A 213 -11.84 -1.37 26.59
CA GLN A 213 -12.04 -2.82 26.66
C GLN A 213 -10.72 -3.59 26.55
N PHE A 214 -9.76 -3.09 25.77
CA PHE A 214 -8.48 -3.74 25.50
C PHE A 214 -7.31 -2.80 25.81
N PRO A 215 -7.03 -2.50 27.09
CA PRO A 215 -6.04 -1.48 27.47
C PRO A 215 -4.60 -1.85 27.11
N ALA A 216 -4.31 -3.14 26.94
CA ALA A 216 -3.00 -3.65 26.53
C ALA A 216 -2.81 -3.75 24.99
N GLY A 217 -3.85 -3.43 24.22
CA GLY A 217 -3.92 -3.63 22.77
C GLY A 217 -5.00 -4.64 22.38
N VAL A 218 -5.57 -4.47 21.19
CA VAL A 218 -6.69 -5.31 20.74
C VAL A 218 -6.20 -6.72 20.37
N PRO A 219 -6.81 -7.79 20.92
CA PRO A 219 -6.32 -9.15 20.69
C PRO A 219 -6.58 -9.62 19.26
N TYR A 220 -7.74 -9.31 18.71
CA TYR A 220 -8.10 -9.58 17.32
C TYR A 220 -8.28 -8.28 16.54
N PHE A 221 -7.64 -8.22 15.38
CA PHE A 221 -7.96 -7.24 14.36
C PHE A 221 -7.69 -7.86 12.99
N LYS A 222 -8.33 -7.33 11.96
CA LYS A 222 -8.06 -7.69 10.57
C LYS A 222 -7.68 -6.44 9.78
N ILE A 223 -6.59 -6.54 9.02
CA ILE A 223 -6.21 -5.53 8.03
C ILE A 223 -6.61 -6.04 6.65
N GLU A 224 -7.42 -5.28 5.94
CA GLU A 224 -7.73 -5.52 4.52
C GLU A 224 -7.27 -4.35 3.64
N GLY A 225 -6.94 -3.17 4.21
CA GLY A 225 -6.40 -2.05 3.43
C GLY A 225 -4.89 -1.87 3.54
N LEU A 226 -4.21 -1.55 2.43
CA LEU A 226 -2.82 -1.13 2.39
C LEU A 226 -2.55 -0.07 1.33
N ALA A 227 -2.14 1.14 1.74
CA ALA A 227 -1.64 2.15 0.82
C ALA A 227 -0.20 2.57 1.13
N ALA A 228 0.63 2.68 0.10
CA ALA A 228 1.98 3.23 0.18
C ALA A 228 2.06 4.64 -0.42
N THR A 229 2.51 5.60 0.39
CA THR A 229 2.98 6.90 -0.10
C THR A 229 4.50 6.93 -0.14
N ALA A 230 5.11 8.07 -0.46
CA ALA A 230 6.57 8.19 -0.53
C ALA A 230 7.25 7.99 0.83
N THR A 231 6.52 8.18 1.93
CA THR A 231 7.10 8.20 3.29
C THR A 231 6.29 7.43 4.32
N HIS A 232 5.06 7.03 4.00
CA HIS A 232 4.16 6.35 4.95
C HIS A 232 3.48 5.14 4.32
N LEU A 233 3.32 4.10 5.13
CA LEU A 233 2.36 3.03 4.91
C LEU A 233 1.09 3.34 5.71
N TYR A 234 -0.06 3.05 5.11
CA TYR A 234 -1.37 3.17 5.76
C TYR A 234 -2.04 1.80 5.76
N PHE A 235 -2.34 1.27 6.94
CA PHE A 235 -3.02 0.00 7.15
C PHE A 235 -4.49 0.26 7.47
N GLY A 236 -5.37 -0.32 6.67
CA GLY A 236 -6.81 -0.26 6.82
C GLY A 236 -7.33 -1.37 7.72
N VAL A 237 -7.75 -1.03 8.93
CA VAL A 237 -8.36 -1.96 9.89
C VAL A 237 -9.84 -2.11 9.57
N ARG A 238 -10.25 -3.32 9.17
CA ARG A 238 -11.65 -3.67 8.89
C ARG A 238 -12.38 -4.19 10.09
N GLU A 239 -11.71 -4.96 10.93
CA GLU A 239 -12.34 -5.66 12.06
C GLU A 239 -11.48 -5.48 13.31
N GLU A 240 -12.13 -5.36 14.47
CA GLU A 240 -11.47 -5.39 15.77
C GLU A 240 -12.34 -6.07 16.83
N GLY A 241 -11.73 -6.77 17.79
CA GLY A 241 -12.48 -7.41 18.87
C GLY A 241 -11.70 -8.44 19.68
N GLU A 242 -12.44 -9.36 20.30
CA GLU A 242 -11.87 -10.45 21.12
C GLU A 242 -11.25 -11.55 20.26
N SER A 243 -11.91 -11.88 19.15
CA SER A 243 -11.57 -13.02 18.28
C SER A 243 -12.22 -12.88 16.90
N TYR A 244 -11.81 -13.73 15.95
CA TYR A 244 -12.33 -13.75 14.58
C TYR A 244 -13.84 -14.05 14.44
N ASN A 245 -14.50 -14.47 15.52
CA ASN A 245 -15.94 -14.70 15.57
C ASN A 245 -16.65 -13.75 16.55
N LYS A 246 -15.94 -12.79 17.15
CA LYS A 246 -16.44 -11.80 18.09
C LYS A 246 -15.72 -10.47 17.84
N PHE A 247 -16.12 -9.80 16.77
CA PHE A 247 -15.56 -8.54 16.33
C PHE A 247 -16.67 -7.57 15.94
N GLN A 248 -16.28 -6.32 15.75
CA GLN A 248 -17.08 -5.29 15.09
C GLN A 248 -16.35 -4.80 13.84
N TYR A 249 -17.12 -4.32 12.85
CA TYR A 249 -16.57 -3.67 11.68
C TYR A 249 -16.05 -2.28 12.03
N GLU A 250 -14.90 -1.93 11.47
CA GLU A 250 -14.15 -0.70 11.66
C GLU A 250 -13.76 -0.08 10.32
N GLY A 251 -13.41 1.20 10.37
CA GLY A 251 -12.83 1.95 9.26
C GLY A 251 -11.58 2.72 9.71
N LYS A 252 -10.81 2.16 10.65
CA LYS A 252 -9.63 2.83 11.23
C LYS A 252 -8.43 2.70 10.32
N ILE A 253 -7.69 3.79 10.19
CA ILE A 253 -6.45 3.83 9.41
C ILE A 253 -5.28 4.00 10.36
N VAL A 254 -4.38 3.03 10.37
CA VAL A 254 -3.11 3.12 11.10
C VAL A 254 -2.01 3.55 10.14
N GLY A 255 -1.32 4.65 10.45
CA GLY A 255 -0.20 5.16 9.69
C GLY A 255 1.12 4.87 10.38
N VAL A 256 2.17 4.66 9.60
CA VAL A 256 3.56 4.60 10.08
C VAL A 256 4.50 5.11 9.01
N SER A 257 5.56 5.82 9.40
CA SER A 257 6.57 6.22 8.43
C SER A 257 7.54 5.08 8.11
N TYR A 258 8.04 5.07 6.88
CA TYR A 258 9.00 4.07 6.42
C TYR A 258 10.07 4.70 5.53
N GLN A 259 11.18 3.99 5.39
CA GLN A 259 12.22 4.33 4.44
C GLN A 259 12.90 3.07 3.93
N PHE A 260 13.41 3.14 2.70
CA PHE A 260 14.31 2.14 2.18
C PHE A 260 15.76 2.56 2.40
N THR A 261 16.54 1.70 3.03
CA THR A 261 18.01 1.80 3.04
C THR A 261 18.53 0.70 2.12
N GLN A 262 19.01 1.09 0.93
CA GLN A 262 19.25 0.17 -0.18
C GLN A 262 17.96 -0.62 -0.51
N ASP A 263 17.99 -1.95 -0.47
CA ASP A 263 16.81 -2.80 -0.71
C ASP A 263 16.08 -3.19 0.61
N SER A 264 16.51 -2.69 1.77
CA SER A 264 15.90 -3.04 3.05
C SER A 264 14.88 -2.00 3.48
N LEU A 265 13.67 -2.46 3.80
CA LEU A 265 12.63 -1.64 4.40
C LEU A 265 12.93 -1.44 5.89
N ALA A 266 12.92 -0.19 6.34
CA ALA A 266 12.90 0.17 7.74
C ALA A 266 11.55 0.83 8.06
N ILE A 267 10.80 0.24 8.98
CA ILE A 267 9.56 0.81 9.53
C ILE A 267 9.92 1.54 10.82
N ASN A 268 9.48 2.80 10.94
CA ASN A 268 9.75 3.62 12.12
C ASN A 268 8.80 3.27 13.27
N ALA A 269 9.03 3.87 14.45
CA ALA A 269 8.24 3.60 15.66
C ALA A 269 7.05 4.55 15.84
N ASP A 270 6.78 5.43 14.88
CA ASP A 270 5.80 6.53 14.93
C ASP A 270 4.39 6.10 14.49
N PHE A 271 3.93 4.95 14.97
CA PHE A 271 2.58 4.46 14.68
C PHE A 271 1.51 5.39 15.26
N GLU A 272 0.48 5.68 14.46
CA GLU A 272 -0.69 6.45 14.90
C GLU A 272 -1.98 5.96 14.23
N VAL A 273 -3.12 6.12 14.91
CA VAL A 273 -4.42 6.08 14.23
C VAL A 273 -4.61 7.42 13.54
N VAL A 274 -4.41 7.44 12.22
CA VAL A 274 -4.47 8.65 11.38
C VAL A 274 -5.90 9.17 11.29
N THR A 275 -6.87 8.28 11.12
CA THR A 275 -8.30 8.60 11.02
C THR A 275 -9.14 7.36 11.30
N ALA A 276 -10.44 7.56 11.52
CA ALA A 276 -11.45 6.51 11.57
C ALA A 276 -12.65 6.94 10.71
N PHE A 277 -13.00 6.12 9.73
CA PHE A 277 -14.15 6.37 8.86
C PHE A 277 -15.42 5.75 9.43
N ASP A 278 -16.46 6.55 9.59
CA ASP A 278 -17.81 6.08 9.82
C ASP A 278 -18.59 6.10 8.49
N PHE A 279 -18.42 5.04 7.70
CA PHE A 279 -19.08 4.92 6.39
C PHE A 279 -20.61 4.99 6.51
N ALA A 280 -21.16 4.46 7.61
CA ALA A 280 -22.59 4.40 7.85
C ALA A 280 -23.18 5.79 8.14
N ALA A 281 -22.43 6.67 8.82
CA ALA A 281 -22.80 8.06 9.04
C ALA A 281 -22.57 8.93 7.80
N MET A 282 -21.49 8.71 7.05
CA MET A 282 -21.18 9.49 5.84
C MET A 282 -22.23 9.31 4.74
N GLN A 283 -22.76 8.09 4.57
CA GLN A 283 -23.77 7.78 3.59
C GLN A 283 -24.85 6.90 4.24
N PRO A 284 -25.90 7.49 4.82
CA PRO A 284 -26.91 6.73 5.55
C PRO A 284 -27.78 5.84 4.66
N HIS A 285 -27.82 6.12 3.35
CA HIS A 285 -28.73 5.50 2.38
C HIS A 285 -28.13 4.35 1.56
N ILE A 286 -26.84 4.05 1.71
CA ILE A 286 -26.21 2.91 1.04
C ILE A 286 -26.38 1.62 1.87
N ILE A 287 -26.19 0.48 1.23
CA ILE A 287 -26.39 -0.85 1.84
C ILE A 287 -25.32 -1.10 2.92
N LYS A 288 -25.74 -1.70 4.04
CA LYS A 288 -24.96 -1.93 5.27
C LYS A 288 -25.06 -3.40 5.73
N PRO A 289 -24.16 -3.88 6.60
CA PRO A 289 -22.96 -3.22 7.13
C PRO A 289 -21.88 -3.06 6.05
N LEU A 290 -21.05 -2.01 6.15
CA LEU A 290 -19.91 -1.81 5.26
C LEU A 290 -18.62 -2.04 6.03
N GLY A 291 -17.76 -2.89 5.47
CA GLY A 291 -16.38 -3.06 5.89
C GLY A 291 -15.44 -2.38 4.90
N LEU A 292 -14.32 -1.90 5.40
CA LEU A 292 -13.19 -1.49 4.57
C LEU A 292 -12.58 -2.73 3.89
N SER A 293 -12.40 -2.69 2.57
CA SER A 293 -11.79 -3.79 1.80
C SER A 293 -10.42 -3.45 1.23
N SER A 294 -10.16 -2.21 0.79
CA SER A 294 -8.82 -1.81 0.31
C SER A 294 -8.63 -0.28 0.39
N ILE A 295 -7.37 0.15 0.38
CA ILE A 295 -6.99 1.56 0.22
C ILE A 295 -5.82 1.61 -0.74
N GLU A 296 -5.87 2.43 -1.79
CA GLU A 296 -4.74 2.56 -2.73
C GLU A 296 -4.41 4.03 -2.98
N TYR A 297 -3.11 4.36 -3.02
CA TYR A 297 -2.66 5.73 -3.26
C TYR A 297 -2.35 6.00 -4.75
N ASP A 298 -3.17 6.83 -5.37
CA ASP A 298 -2.92 7.30 -6.74
C ASP A 298 -1.93 8.46 -6.74
N ALA A 299 -0.65 8.15 -6.93
CA ALA A 299 0.42 9.15 -6.96
C ALA A 299 0.26 10.20 -8.07
N LYS A 300 -0.36 9.83 -9.20
CA LYS A 300 -0.56 10.73 -10.35
C LYS A 300 -1.65 11.76 -10.05
N ARG A 301 -2.75 11.33 -9.43
CA ARG A 301 -3.87 12.19 -9.03
C ARG A 301 -3.71 12.80 -7.63
N LYS A 302 -2.76 12.28 -6.84
CA LYS A 302 -2.46 12.66 -5.45
C LYS A 302 -3.66 12.47 -4.52
N LEU A 303 -4.34 11.34 -4.65
CA LEU A 303 -5.52 10.99 -3.86
C LEU A 303 -5.45 9.53 -3.40
N PHE A 304 -6.25 9.20 -2.41
CA PHE A 304 -6.51 7.84 -1.98
C PHE A 304 -7.82 7.36 -2.61
N TRP A 305 -7.79 6.16 -3.16
CA TRP A 305 -8.97 5.35 -3.40
C TRP A 305 -9.24 4.53 -2.14
N VAL A 306 -10.51 4.40 -1.77
CA VAL A 306 -10.94 3.55 -0.65
C VAL A 306 -12.06 2.67 -1.17
N LEU A 307 -11.94 1.37 -0.95
CA LEU A 307 -12.93 0.37 -1.35
C LEU A 307 -13.62 -0.14 -0.08
N THR A 308 -14.94 -0.25 -0.14
CA THR A 308 -15.74 -0.84 0.93
C THR A 308 -16.64 -1.92 0.38
N SER A 309 -16.76 -3.05 1.06
CA SER A 309 -17.65 -4.14 0.69
C SER A 309 -18.70 -4.39 1.78
N HIS A 310 -19.79 -5.02 1.38
CA HIS A 310 -20.77 -5.60 2.28
C HIS A 310 -21.07 -7.03 1.87
N GLU A 311 -21.37 -7.85 2.87
CA GLU A 311 -21.88 -9.19 2.70
C GLU A 311 -23.00 -9.41 3.72
N ASN A 312 -24.16 -9.81 3.22
CA ASN A 312 -25.21 -10.39 4.02
C ASN A 312 -25.71 -11.67 3.34
N LYS A 313 -26.64 -12.39 3.98
CA LYS A 313 -27.12 -13.69 3.48
C LYS A 313 -27.75 -13.64 2.08
N GLU A 314 -28.16 -12.46 1.61
CA GLU A 314 -28.95 -12.26 0.40
C GLU A 314 -28.17 -11.51 -0.68
N GLN A 315 -27.21 -10.68 -0.29
CA GLN A 315 -26.54 -9.75 -1.19
C GLN A 315 -25.09 -9.50 -0.79
N ILE A 316 -24.24 -9.44 -1.81
CA ILE A 316 -22.87 -8.94 -1.75
C ILE A 316 -22.74 -7.73 -2.66
N GLY A 317 -21.79 -6.85 -2.33
CA GLY A 317 -21.48 -5.73 -3.20
C GLY A 317 -20.46 -4.79 -2.59
N ALA A 318 -20.11 -3.75 -3.33
CA ALA A 318 -19.12 -2.79 -2.91
C ALA A 318 -19.38 -1.37 -3.43
N TYR A 319 -18.72 -0.42 -2.78
CA TYR A 319 -18.69 0.99 -3.16
C TYR A 319 -17.26 1.48 -3.21
N LEU A 320 -17.03 2.42 -4.13
CA LEU A 320 -15.74 3.07 -4.30
C LEU A 320 -15.80 4.53 -3.83
N TRP A 321 -14.76 4.94 -3.12
CA TRP A 321 -14.62 6.27 -2.56
C TRP A 321 -13.28 6.86 -2.95
N TRP A 322 -13.15 8.18 -2.83
CA TRP A 322 -11.87 8.86 -3.00
C TRP A 322 -11.71 10.03 -2.02
N ALA A 323 -10.46 10.35 -1.69
CA ALA A 323 -10.12 11.51 -0.90
C ALA A 323 -8.77 12.10 -1.29
N THR A 324 -8.64 13.42 -1.23
CA THR A 324 -7.31 14.04 -1.24
C THR A 324 -6.53 13.57 0.00
N ALA A 325 -5.20 13.68 -0.01
CA ALA A 325 -4.40 13.32 1.17
C ALA A 325 -4.83 14.07 2.45
N GLU A 326 -5.22 15.34 2.32
CA GLU A 326 -5.74 16.13 3.44
C GLU A 326 -7.12 15.62 3.89
N GLY A 327 -8.03 15.38 2.94
CA GLY A 327 -9.37 14.85 3.25
C GLY A 327 -9.30 13.49 3.92
N PHE A 328 -8.45 12.59 3.41
CA PHE A 328 -8.22 11.26 3.96
C PHE A 328 -7.83 11.33 5.44
N LYS A 329 -6.83 12.16 5.79
CA LYS A 329 -6.40 12.37 7.19
C LYS A 329 -7.47 13.02 8.08
N LYS A 330 -8.40 13.77 7.48
CA LYS A 330 -9.51 14.42 8.20
C LYS A 330 -10.76 13.55 8.29
N GLY A 331 -10.72 12.29 7.84
CA GLY A 331 -11.91 11.44 7.83
C GLY A 331 -12.93 11.86 6.77
N GLN A 332 -12.52 12.51 5.69
CA GLN A 332 -13.40 13.03 4.65
C GLN A 332 -13.22 12.23 3.35
N LEU A 333 -14.25 11.44 3.01
CA LEU A 333 -14.31 10.67 1.77
C LEU A 333 -15.42 11.19 0.86
N ASN A 334 -15.20 11.06 -0.44
CA ASN A 334 -16.18 11.35 -1.48
C ASN A 334 -16.59 10.04 -2.14
N LEU A 335 -17.87 9.72 -2.09
CA LEU A 335 -18.41 8.56 -2.79
C LEU A 335 -18.31 8.76 -4.31
N VAL A 336 -17.84 7.74 -5.03
CA VAL A 336 -17.87 7.75 -6.49
C VAL A 336 -19.30 7.51 -6.95
N ASN A 337 -19.83 8.44 -7.75
CA ASN A 337 -21.12 8.27 -8.39
C ASN A 337 -20.95 7.69 -9.80
N ASN A 338 -21.94 6.93 -10.26
CA ASN A 338 -22.07 6.54 -11.65
C ASN A 338 -22.33 7.77 -12.51
N ARG A 339 -21.48 7.98 -13.51
CA ARG A 339 -21.53 9.16 -14.40
C ARG A 339 -22.86 9.31 -15.14
N ALA A 340 -23.48 8.20 -15.54
CA ALA A 340 -24.70 8.23 -16.34
C ALA A 340 -25.95 8.52 -15.50
N THR A 341 -26.00 8.02 -14.26
CA THR A 341 -27.20 8.11 -13.41
C THR A 341 -27.09 9.13 -12.28
N GLY A 342 -25.87 9.56 -11.94
CA GLY A 342 -25.58 10.41 -10.78
C GLY A 342 -25.73 9.73 -9.42
N GLN A 343 -26.17 8.46 -9.40
CA GLN A 343 -26.31 7.66 -8.17
C GLN A 343 -24.96 7.10 -7.73
N PRO A 344 -24.81 6.64 -6.46
CA PRO A 344 -23.64 5.87 -6.04
C PRO A 344 -23.23 4.80 -7.05
N LEU A 345 -21.96 4.75 -7.40
CA LEU A 345 -21.42 3.69 -8.25
C LEU A 345 -21.35 2.41 -7.43
N TYR A 346 -22.31 1.52 -7.67
CA TYR A 346 -22.43 0.25 -6.98
C TYR A 346 -21.82 -0.89 -7.80
N LEU A 347 -21.03 -1.73 -7.13
CA LEU A 347 -20.47 -2.97 -7.67
C LEU A 347 -21.29 -4.14 -7.10
N ASN A 348 -21.83 -5.00 -7.96
CA ASN A 348 -22.68 -6.14 -7.55
C ASN A 348 -21.86 -7.37 -7.07
N HIS A 349 -20.61 -7.13 -6.65
CA HIS A 349 -19.62 -8.13 -6.27
C HIS A 349 -18.86 -7.61 -5.05
N LYS A 350 -18.38 -8.52 -4.20
CA LYS A 350 -17.56 -8.21 -3.03
C LYS A 350 -16.15 -7.86 -3.51
N ALA A 351 -15.95 -6.57 -3.72
CA ALA A 351 -14.68 -6.04 -4.19
C ALA A 351 -13.67 -6.00 -3.04
N GLU A 352 -12.49 -6.60 -3.24
CA GLU A 352 -11.46 -6.67 -2.21
C GLU A 352 -10.32 -5.68 -2.46
N ASP A 353 -9.72 -5.69 -3.64
CA ASP A 353 -8.58 -4.83 -3.96
C ASP A 353 -8.72 -4.17 -5.35
N LEU A 354 -7.98 -3.08 -5.56
CA LEU A 354 -7.90 -2.35 -6.80
C LEU A 354 -6.47 -1.92 -7.14
N THR A 355 -6.19 -1.85 -8.43
CA THR A 355 -4.95 -1.25 -8.94
C THR A 355 -5.23 -0.25 -10.05
N ILE A 356 -4.32 0.71 -10.19
CA ILE A 356 -4.39 1.74 -11.24
C ILE A 356 -3.69 1.22 -12.51
N LEU A 357 -4.39 1.22 -13.63
CA LEU A 357 -3.86 0.84 -14.95
C LEU A 357 -3.10 2.01 -15.62
N PRO A 358 -2.27 1.77 -16.65
CA PRO A 358 -1.47 2.82 -17.32
C PRO A 358 -2.26 4.02 -17.83
N ASP A 359 -3.48 3.78 -18.31
CA ASP A 359 -4.38 4.81 -18.82
C ASP A 359 -5.19 5.52 -17.72
N GLY A 360 -4.93 5.17 -16.46
CA GLY A 360 -5.55 5.73 -15.28
C GLY A 360 -6.92 5.15 -14.95
N ARG A 361 -7.38 4.10 -15.65
CA ARG A 361 -8.53 3.30 -15.20
C ARG A 361 -8.18 2.51 -13.94
N LEU A 362 -9.19 2.11 -13.18
CA LEU A 362 -9.02 1.18 -12.05
C LEU A 362 -9.42 -0.22 -12.48
N PHE A 363 -8.58 -1.19 -12.18
CA PHE A 363 -8.91 -2.61 -12.23
C PHE A 363 -9.22 -3.06 -10.81
N ILE A 364 -10.39 -3.65 -10.59
CA ILE A 364 -10.86 -4.10 -9.28
C ILE A 364 -11.06 -5.61 -9.34
N ILE A 365 -10.53 -6.33 -8.35
CA ILE A 365 -10.74 -7.76 -8.17
C ILE A 365 -11.83 -8.01 -7.12
N HIS A 366 -12.59 -9.09 -7.31
CA HIS A 366 -13.67 -9.47 -6.39
C HIS A 366 -13.47 -10.86 -5.81
N ASP A 367 -13.59 -10.95 -4.49
CA ASP A 367 -13.72 -12.19 -3.74
C ASP A 367 -15.17 -12.40 -3.32
N ASP A 368 -15.94 -12.99 -4.22
CA ASP A 368 -17.32 -13.36 -3.93
C ASP A 368 -17.43 -14.66 -3.10
N ASP A 369 -16.34 -15.09 -2.43
CA ASP A 369 -16.28 -16.28 -1.58
C ASP A 369 -16.86 -17.52 -2.31
N ARG A 370 -18.04 -17.99 -1.87
CA ARG A 370 -18.78 -19.11 -2.47
C ARG A 370 -20.13 -18.69 -3.07
N PHE A 371 -20.39 -17.39 -3.21
CA PHE A 371 -21.57 -16.91 -3.89
C PHE A 371 -21.58 -17.36 -5.36
N LYS A 372 -22.79 -17.60 -5.86
CA LYS A 372 -23.02 -17.90 -7.28
C LYS A 372 -23.00 -16.59 -8.07
N THR A 373 -21.80 -16.10 -8.30
CA THR A 373 -21.54 -14.89 -9.07
C THR A 373 -21.94 -15.07 -10.53
N THR A 374 -22.64 -14.07 -11.07
CA THR A 374 -23.00 -14.01 -12.49
C THR A 374 -22.53 -12.71 -13.12
N ILE A 375 -21.99 -12.79 -14.34
CA ILE A 375 -21.66 -11.62 -15.17
C ILE A 375 -22.26 -11.87 -16.55
N GLY A 376 -23.25 -11.06 -16.91
CA GLY A 376 -24.08 -11.32 -18.09
C GLY A 376 -24.76 -12.69 -17.99
N SER A 377 -24.50 -13.57 -18.96
CA SER A 377 -25.03 -14.93 -18.98
C SER A 377 -24.08 -15.98 -18.39
N GLN A 378 -22.90 -15.59 -17.91
CA GLN A 378 -21.89 -16.51 -17.40
C GLN A 378 -22.02 -16.65 -15.88
N ILE A 379 -21.80 -17.87 -15.38
CA ILE A 379 -21.76 -18.20 -13.95
C ILE A 379 -20.31 -18.55 -13.60
N ARG A 380 -19.78 -17.91 -12.55
CA ARG A 380 -18.42 -18.12 -12.05
C ARG A 380 -18.16 -19.61 -11.78
N GLN A 381 -17.04 -20.11 -12.31
CA GLN A 381 -16.54 -21.45 -12.01
C GLN A 381 -15.53 -21.41 -10.84
N PRO A 382 -15.24 -22.54 -10.16
CA PRO A 382 -14.35 -22.53 -8.99
C PRO A 382 -12.97 -21.92 -9.24
N HIS A 383 -12.41 -22.07 -10.44
CA HIS A 383 -11.09 -21.55 -10.79
C HIS A 383 -11.10 -20.07 -11.19
N GLN A 384 -12.23 -19.39 -11.08
CA GLN A 384 -12.43 -18.05 -11.61
C GLN A 384 -12.72 -17.02 -10.52
N ALA A 385 -12.24 -15.80 -10.73
CA ALA A 385 -12.62 -14.62 -9.94
C ALA A 385 -13.21 -13.55 -10.86
N ALA A 386 -14.16 -12.78 -10.34
CA ALA A 386 -14.74 -11.65 -11.06
C ALA A 386 -13.78 -10.45 -11.02
N TYR A 387 -13.84 -9.61 -12.05
CA TYR A 387 -13.18 -8.30 -12.06
C TYR A 387 -14.05 -7.23 -12.69
N THR A 388 -13.78 -5.97 -12.33
CA THR A 388 -14.42 -4.78 -12.92
C THR A 388 -13.35 -3.75 -13.33
N ILE A 389 -13.57 -3.06 -14.46
CA ILE A 389 -12.74 -1.93 -14.88
C ILE A 389 -13.55 -0.64 -14.88
N ILE A 390 -13.13 0.34 -14.08
CA ILE A 390 -13.78 1.65 -13.96
C ILE A 390 -12.94 2.74 -14.64
N LYS A 391 -13.63 3.60 -15.40
CA LYS A 391 -13.06 4.81 -16.01
C LYS A 391 -13.59 6.08 -15.32
N PHE A 392 -12.71 7.07 -15.19
CA PHE A 392 -12.98 8.41 -14.66
C PHE A 392 -12.71 9.51 -15.68
#